data_AF-A0A0D2MZR6-F1
#
_entry.id   AF-A0A0D2MZR6-F1
#
_cell.length_a   1.000
_cell.length_b   1.000
_cell.length_c   1.000
_cell.angle_alpha   90.00
_cell.angle_beta   90.00
_cell.angle_gamma   90.00
#
_symmetry.space_group_name_H-M   'P 1'
#
loop_
_entity.id
_entity.type
_entity.pdbx_description
1 polymer ?
#
loop_
_entity_poly.entity_id
_entity_poly.type
_entity_poly.pdbx_seq_one_letter_code
_entity_poly.pdbx_strand_id
1 'polypeptide(L)'
;MARAPTRSSHIARVVEIEGEEAWNEHVLKSDKPVLVDFWAVWCGPCKLVAPLMEWAEKEYEGRLKVVKVNHTPNPELVAKYKVYGLPTLMVFKDGQLVEGSHREGAVGKSILVKYIDQHVPAVVTV
;
A
#
# COMPACT_ATOMS: atom_id res chain seq x y z
N MET A 1 11.92 -22.96 -37.03
CA MET A 1 10.73 -22.63 -36.21
C MET A 1 11.20 -21.75 -35.05
N ALA A 2 11.02 -20.43 -35.18
CA ALA A 2 11.49 -19.48 -34.19
C ALA A 2 10.67 -19.60 -32.90
N ARG A 3 11.33 -19.88 -31.78
CA ARG A 3 10.73 -19.72 -30.44
C ARG A 3 10.64 -18.23 -30.17
N ALA A 4 9.41 -17.72 -30.11
CA ALA A 4 9.11 -16.35 -29.73
C ALA A 4 9.63 -16.04 -28.32
N PRO A 5 10.11 -14.82 -28.05
CA PRO A 5 10.53 -14.42 -26.71
C PRO A 5 9.31 -14.41 -25.78
N THR A 6 9.46 -15.07 -24.63
CA THR A 6 8.46 -15.12 -23.56
C THR A 6 8.10 -13.71 -23.11
N ARG A 7 6.81 -13.35 -23.27
CA ARG A 7 6.16 -12.13 -22.80
C ARG A 7 6.70 -11.72 -21.42
N SER A 8 7.45 -10.62 -21.38
CA SER A 8 7.77 -9.90 -20.16
C SER A 8 6.47 -9.28 -19.62
N SER A 9 5.84 -10.00 -18.68
CA SER A 9 4.69 -9.54 -17.91
C SER A 9 5.22 -8.70 -16.76
N HIS A 10 5.02 -7.39 -16.79
CA HIS A 10 5.21 -6.53 -15.63
C HIS A 10 4.23 -6.98 -14.53
N ILE A 11 4.73 -7.75 -13.56
CA ILE A 11 3.96 -8.22 -12.40
C ILE A 11 3.79 -7.02 -11.47
N ALA A 12 2.56 -6.66 -11.15
CA ALA A 12 2.27 -5.71 -10.07
C ALA A 12 2.89 -6.22 -8.77
N ARG A 13 3.79 -5.44 -8.17
CA ARG A 13 4.57 -5.82 -6.98
C ARG A 13 3.94 -5.26 -5.72
N VAL A 14 2.66 -5.53 -5.49
CA VAL A 14 2.07 -5.29 -4.18
C VAL A 14 2.76 -6.23 -3.19
N VAL A 15 3.56 -5.68 -2.28
CA VAL A 15 4.33 -6.47 -1.31
C VAL A 15 3.49 -6.74 -0.07
N GLU A 16 3.40 -7.99 0.33
CA GLU A 16 2.83 -8.35 1.64
C GLU A 16 3.91 -8.30 2.71
N ILE A 17 3.61 -7.62 3.82
CA ILE A 17 4.54 -7.42 4.93
C ILE A 17 4.27 -8.45 6.01
N GLU A 18 5.32 -9.19 6.35
CA GLU A 18 5.36 -10.14 7.45
C GLU A 18 6.47 -9.75 8.43
N GLY A 19 6.09 -9.36 9.65
CA GLY A 19 7.03 -9.01 10.71
C GLY A 19 7.68 -7.64 10.57
N GLU A 20 8.50 -7.31 11.57
CA GLU A 20 9.10 -5.98 11.72
C GLU A 20 10.25 -5.73 10.73
N GLU A 21 11.01 -6.75 10.36
CA GLU A 21 12.12 -6.61 9.39
C GLU A 21 11.61 -6.17 8.02
N ALA A 22 10.60 -6.87 7.50
CA ALA A 22 9.95 -6.51 6.23
C ALA A 22 9.29 -5.12 6.31
N TRP A 23 8.69 -4.77 7.44
CA TRP A 23 8.16 -3.42 7.66
C TRP A 23 9.26 -2.34 7.55
N ASN A 24 10.37 -2.56 8.23
CA ASN A 24 11.50 -1.63 8.23
C ASN A 24 12.11 -1.47 6.83
N GLU A 25 12.31 -2.58 6.11
CA GLU A 25 12.86 -2.56 4.75
C GLU A 25 11.90 -1.90 3.75
N HIS A 26 10.64 -2.34 3.73
CA HIS A 26 9.74 -1.97 2.64
C HIS A 26 8.98 -0.67 2.88
N VAL A 27 8.79 -0.26 4.14
CA VAL A 27 8.05 0.94 4.50
C VAL A 27 8.96 2.03 5.01
N LEU A 28 9.76 1.76 6.06
CA LEU A 28 10.51 2.82 6.73
C LEU A 28 11.74 3.28 5.94
N LYS A 29 12.40 2.38 5.21
CA LYS A 29 13.58 2.67 4.38
C LYS A 29 13.24 2.93 2.91
N SER A 30 11.96 3.06 2.56
CA SER A 30 11.53 3.31 1.19
C SER A 30 11.98 4.69 0.70
N ASP A 31 12.53 4.73 -0.51
CA ASP A 31 12.89 5.94 -1.25
C ASP A 31 11.67 6.66 -1.84
N LYS A 32 10.53 5.96 -1.89
CA LYS A 32 9.24 6.46 -2.39
C LYS A 32 8.22 6.51 -1.26
N PRO A 33 7.22 7.40 -1.35
CA PRO A 33 6.01 7.29 -0.56
C PRO A 33 5.42 5.88 -0.65
N VAL A 34 4.89 5.38 0.47
CA VAL A 34 4.36 4.03 0.61
C VAL A 34 2.90 4.10 1.06
N LEU A 35 2.00 3.62 0.22
CA LEU A 35 0.61 3.33 0.60
C LEU A 35 0.56 1.97 1.27
N VAL A 36 0.07 1.94 2.51
CA VAL A 36 -0.07 0.74 3.32
C VAL A 36 -1.57 0.42 3.46
N ASP A 37 -1.96 -0.81 3.11
CA ASP A 37 -3.30 -1.36 3.35
C ASP A 37 -3.25 -2.44 4.45
N PHE A 38 -3.76 -2.09 5.63
CA PHE A 38 -4.01 -3.06 6.69
C PHE A 38 -5.31 -3.80 6.39
N TRP A 39 -5.20 -5.12 6.26
CA TRP A 39 -6.31 -5.98 5.83
C TRP A 39 -6.35 -7.30 6.62
N ALA A 40 -7.40 -8.11 6.44
CA ALA A 40 -7.46 -9.46 6.97
C ALA A 40 -8.32 -10.39 6.08
N VAL A 41 -8.09 -11.70 6.16
CA VAL A 41 -8.83 -12.71 5.37
C VAL A 41 -10.32 -12.75 5.70
N TRP A 42 -10.66 -12.54 6.96
CA TRP A 42 -12.03 -12.49 7.47
C TRP A 42 -12.71 -11.12 7.25
N CYS A 43 -11.99 -10.13 6.74
CA CYS A 43 -12.54 -8.79 6.48
C CYS A 43 -13.25 -8.75 5.12
N GLY A 44 -14.59 -8.77 5.14
CA GLY A 44 -15.43 -8.64 3.95
C GLY A 44 -15.15 -7.36 3.14
N PRO A 45 -15.22 -6.15 3.75
CA PRO A 45 -14.96 -4.90 3.04
C PRO A 45 -13.56 -4.79 2.42
N CYS A 46 -12.54 -5.45 2.99
CA CYS A 46 -11.18 -5.46 2.45
C CYS A 46 -11.11 -6.08 1.05
N LYS A 47 -12.00 -7.03 0.73
CA LYS A 47 -12.07 -7.65 -0.61
C LYS A 47 -12.40 -6.63 -1.71
N LEU A 48 -13.08 -5.54 -1.37
CA LEU A 48 -13.39 -4.45 -2.31
C LEU A 48 -12.18 -3.54 -2.56
N VAL A 49 -11.30 -3.39 -1.56
CA VAL A 49 -10.12 -2.51 -1.61
C VAL A 49 -8.93 -3.22 -2.25
N ALA A 50 -8.80 -4.53 -2.09
CA ALA A 50 -7.70 -5.33 -2.66
C ALA A 50 -7.43 -5.07 -4.16
N PRO A 51 -8.41 -5.12 -5.08
CA PRO A 51 -8.15 -4.82 -6.50
C PRO A 51 -7.79 -3.35 -6.75
N LEU A 52 -8.16 -2.43 -5.85
CA LEU A 52 -7.78 -1.03 -5.94
C LEU A 52 -6.31 -0.81 -5.57
N MET A 53 -5.75 -1.63 -4.68
CA MET A 53 -4.32 -1.59 -4.34
C MET A 53 -3.46 -2.02 -5.54
N GLU A 54 -3.87 -3.08 -6.24
CA GLU A 54 -3.20 -3.51 -7.47
C GLU A 54 -3.30 -2.45 -8.59
N TRP A 55 -4.46 -1.80 -8.70
CA TRP A 55 -4.62 -0.70 -9.65
C TRP A 55 -3.74 0.50 -9.27
N ALA A 56 -3.71 0.88 -7.99
CA ALA A 56 -2.91 2.02 -7.51
C ALA A 56 -1.41 1.80 -7.71
N GLU A 57 -0.92 0.57 -7.49
CA GLU A 57 0.48 0.21 -7.75
C GLU A 57 0.89 0.44 -9.20
N LYS A 58 0.02 0.06 -10.15
CA LYS A 58 0.24 0.28 -11.58
C LYS A 58 0.10 1.73 -11.99
N GLU A 59 -0.94 2.42 -11.52
CA GLU A 59 -1.23 3.81 -11.93
C GLU A 59 -0.18 4.79 -11.39
N TYR A 60 0.31 4.55 -10.19
CA TYR A 60 1.30 5.40 -9.53
C TYR A 60 2.71 4.78 -9.60
N GLU A 61 2.95 3.89 -10.57
CA GLU A 61 4.26 3.28 -10.79
C GLU A 61 5.34 4.37 -10.87
N GLY A 62 6.46 4.11 -10.20
CA GLY A 62 7.56 5.08 -10.09
C GLY A 62 7.36 6.16 -9.02
N ARG A 63 6.12 6.50 -8.65
CA ARG A 63 5.78 7.58 -7.69
C ARG A 63 5.34 7.08 -6.32
N LEU A 64 4.73 5.90 -6.26
CA LEU A 64 4.17 5.30 -5.05
C LEU A 64 4.55 3.83 -5.00
N LYS A 65 4.87 3.34 -3.81
CA LYS A 65 4.94 1.92 -3.51
C LYS A 65 3.65 1.52 -2.78
N VAL A 66 3.11 0.35 -3.08
CA VAL A 66 1.93 -0.17 -2.38
C VAL A 66 2.32 -1.45 -1.64
N VAL A 67 1.98 -1.51 -0.36
CA VAL A 67 2.20 -2.67 0.50
C VAL A 67 0.94 -3.03 1.24
N LYS A 68 0.82 -4.30 1.62
CA LYS A 68 -0.30 -4.81 2.40
C LYS A 68 0.23 -5.42 3.69
N VAL A 69 -0.46 -5.17 4.79
CA VAL A 69 -0.16 -5.76 6.10
C VAL A 69 -1.35 -6.58 6.53
N ASN A 70 -1.16 -7.89 6.66
CA ASN A 70 -2.18 -8.73 7.25
C ASN A 70 -2.25 -8.46 8.76
N HIS A 71 -3.41 -8.04 9.25
CA HIS A 71 -3.64 -7.67 10.65
C HIS A 71 -3.38 -8.84 11.60
N THR A 72 -3.77 -10.07 11.24
CA THR A 72 -3.73 -11.22 12.17
C THR A 72 -2.31 -11.62 12.59
N PRO A 73 -1.33 -11.81 11.69
CA PRO A 73 0.03 -12.15 12.07
C PRO A 73 0.89 -10.95 12.53
N ASN A 74 0.40 -9.72 12.45
CA ASN A 74 1.17 -8.51 12.76
C ASN A 74 0.57 -7.66 13.92
N PRO A 75 0.28 -8.24 15.10
CA PRO A 75 -0.41 -7.53 16.19
C PRO A 75 0.35 -6.31 16.72
N GLU A 76 1.69 -6.34 16.69
CA GLU A 76 2.53 -5.24 17.16
C GLU A 76 2.44 -4.02 16.24
N LEU A 77 2.45 -4.23 14.91
CA LEU A 77 2.27 -3.15 13.93
C LEU A 77 0.87 -2.55 14.03
N VAL A 78 -0.16 -3.40 14.17
CA VAL A 78 -1.55 -2.98 14.38
C VAL A 78 -1.66 -2.08 15.62
N ALA A 79 -1.08 -2.49 16.74
CA ALA A 79 -1.10 -1.71 17.97
C ALA A 79 -0.31 -0.39 17.84
N LYS A 80 0.90 -0.44 17.26
CA LYS A 80 1.79 0.70 17.06
C LYS A 80 1.12 1.81 16.24
N TYR A 81 0.41 1.45 15.18
CA TYR A 81 -0.26 2.39 14.28
C TYR A 81 -1.75 2.59 14.60
N LYS A 82 -2.23 2.03 15.73
CA LYS A 82 -3.58 2.21 16.25
C LYS A 82 -4.66 1.84 15.21
N VAL A 83 -4.46 0.73 14.53
CA VAL A 83 -5.42 0.20 13.55
C VAL A 83 -6.56 -0.46 14.32
N TYR A 84 -7.73 0.19 14.38
CA TYR A 84 -8.91 -0.31 15.10
C TYR A 84 -9.99 -0.83 14.16
N GLY A 85 -10.07 -0.24 12.96
CA GLY A 85 -10.93 -0.67 11.86
C GLY A 85 -10.15 -1.33 10.72
N LEU A 86 -10.86 -2.10 9.89
CA LEU A 86 -10.34 -2.65 8.63
C LEU A 86 -11.31 -2.38 7.46
N PRO A 87 -10.80 -2.21 6.23
CA PRO A 87 -9.39 -1.95 5.92
C PRO A 87 -8.94 -0.61 6.49
N THR A 88 -7.65 -0.45 6.70
CA THR A 88 -7.07 0.85 7.10
C THR A 88 -5.94 1.22 6.16
N LEU A 89 -6.04 2.43 5.60
CA LEU A 89 -5.09 2.99 4.66
C LEU A 89 -4.24 4.05 5.35
N MET A 90 -2.93 4.01 5.13
CA MET A 90 -1.97 4.98 5.63
C MET A 90 -0.92 5.28 4.56
N VAL A 91 -0.37 6.49 4.57
CA VAL A 91 0.77 6.86 3.72
C VAL A 91 1.99 7.12 4.57
N PHE A 92 3.10 6.48 4.21
CA PHE A 92 4.41 6.73 4.81
C PHE A 92 5.30 7.44 3.80
N LYS A 93 6.11 8.38 4.26
CA LYS A 93 7.12 9.07 3.45
C LYS A 93 8.34 9.34 4.33
N ASP A 94 9.54 9.09 3.80
CA ASP A 94 10.82 9.29 4.52
C ASP A 94 10.82 8.56 5.88
N GLY A 95 10.19 7.38 5.93
CA GLY A 95 10.05 6.56 7.12
C GLY A 95 9.07 7.08 8.18
N GLN A 96 8.28 8.11 7.87
CA GLN A 96 7.32 8.73 8.78
C GLN A 96 5.89 8.60 8.26
N LEU A 97 4.92 8.45 9.17
CA LEU A 97 3.50 8.50 8.83
C LEU A 97 3.13 9.93 8.41
N VAL A 98 2.54 10.09 7.23
CA VAL A 98 2.06 11.38 6.73
C VAL A 98 0.86 11.81 7.57
N GLU A 99 0.90 13.04 8.08
CA GLU A 99 -0.18 13.62 8.89
C GLU A 99 -1.52 13.60 8.14
N GLY A 100 -2.60 13.22 8.83
CA GLY A 100 -3.94 13.12 8.25
C GLY A 100 -4.18 11.92 7.33
N SER A 101 -3.16 11.11 7.03
CA SER A 101 -3.31 9.97 6.12
C SER A 101 -3.97 8.74 6.77
N HIS A 102 -4.16 8.70 8.09
CA HIS A 102 -4.83 7.57 8.73
C HIS A 102 -6.32 7.54 8.37
N ARG A 103 -6.72 6.58 7.53
CA ARG A 103 -8.11 6.39 7.10
C ARG A 103 -8.55 4.95 7.36
N GLU A 104 -9.60 4.80 8.16
CA GLU A 104 -10.27 3.51 8.34
C GLU A 104 -11.50 3.38 7.41
N GLY A 105 -11.81 2.15 7.05
CA GLY A 105 -12.98 1.77 6.26
C GLY A 105 -12.72 1.67 4.75
N ALA A 106 -13.56 0.87 4.07
CA ALA A 106 -13.45 0.65 2.64
C ALA A 106 -13.78 1.90 1.83
N VAL A 107 -13.09 2.06 0.70
CA VAL A 107 -13.27 3.20 -0.22
C VAL A 107 -13.41 2.72 -1.66
N GLY A 108 -14.12 3.50 -2.47
CA GLY A 108 -14.14 3.33 -3.91
C GLY A 108 -12.97 4.03 -4.60
N LYS A 109 -12.76 3.73 -5.88
CA LYS A 109 -11.62 4.22 -6.68
C LYS A 109 -11.46 5.74 -6.67
N SER A 110 -12.53 6.51 -6.83
CA SER A 110 -12.47 7.99 -6.86
C SER A 110 -11.98 8.58 -5.53
N ILE A 111 -12.42 8.00 -4.41
CA ILE A 111 -11.97 8.41 -3.07
C ILE A 111 -10.52 7.99 -2.85
N LEU A 112 -10.12 6.80 -3.33
CA LEU A 112 -8.73 6.35 -3.26
C LEU A 112 -7.79 7.29 -4.03
N VAL A 113 -8.14 7.67 -5.26
CA VAL A 113 -7.36 8.63 -6.06
C VAL A 113 -7.18 9.94 -5.31
N LYS A 114 -8.29 10.52 -4.82
CA LYS A 114 -8.24 11.77 -4.06
C LYS A 114 -7.37 11.62 -2.81
N TYR A 115 -7.50 10.51 -2.09
CA TYR A 115 -6.71 10.22 -0.90
C TYR A 115 -5.22 10.11 -1.22
N ILE A 116 -4.83 9.41 -2.28
CA ILE A 116 -3.42 9.30 -2.70
C ILE A 116 -2.89 10.67 -3.10
N ASP A 117 -3.58 11.38 -3.98
CA ASP A 117 -3.13 12.68 -4.50
C ASP A 117 -3.01 13.75 -3.40
N GLN A 118 -3.79 13.64 -2.32
CA GLN A 118 -3.70 14.53 -1.16
C GLN A 118 -2.45 14.28 -0.28
N HIS A 119 -1.95 13.05 -0.22
CA HIS A 119 -0.88 12.66 0.73
C HIS A 119 0.43 12.26 0.04
N VAL A 120 0.40 12.03 -1.26
CA VAL A 120 1.57 11.70 -2.09
C VAL A 120 1.85 12.91 -2.98
N PRO A 121 2.84 13.76 -2.62
CA PRO A 121 3.14 14.93 -3.44
C PRO A 121 3.55 14.50 -4.85
N ALA A 122 3.13 15.25 -5.86
CA ALA A 122 3.67 15.10 -7.20
C ALA A 122 5.19 15.27 -7.13
N VAL A 123 5.93 14.30 -7.69
CA VAL A 123 7.40 14.33 -7.69
C VAL A 123 7.84 15.63 -8.38
N VAL A 124 8.34 16.60 -7.61
CA VAL A 124 9.10 17.72 -8.14
C VAL A 124 10.48 17.16 -8.43
N THR A 125 10.70 16.71 -9.66
CA THR A 125 12.06 16.52 -10.18
C THR A 125 12.72 17.90 -10.20
N VAL A 126 13.71 18.10 -9.33
CA VAL A 126 14.66 19.21 -9.39
C VAL A 126 15.70 18.91 -10.46
#